data_AF-A0AA38KW19-F1
#
_entry.id   AF-A0AA38KW19-F1
#
_cell.length_a   1.000
_cell.length_b   1.000
_cell.length_c   1.000
_cell.angle_alpha   90.00
_cell.angle_beta   90.00
_cell.angle_gamma   90.00
#
_symmetry.space_group_name_H-M   'P 1'
#
loop_
_entity.id
_entity.type
_entity.pdbx_description
1 polymer ?
#
loop_
_entity_poly.entity_id
_entity_poly.type
_entity_poly.pdbx_seq_one_letter_code
_entity_poly.pdbx_strand_id
1 'polypeptide(L)'
;MPLCTLTALLTVFQLLVSVSAFRQPYEYLTAIQSFADAFTNPSSVINGTMTSPLAEDVVGRIDVTTTFVGQELNTEYLFGLFVEGASETSTQLIGSPSSYTTQSLVVEPPVVAVSLVNQLRYPTIDSSFPLQIDLFIAFDDDLKIISYDAILRRWSEFFTYLVPLITPQIAIELNSTSTNSTELISMKTAMDVCAMSTEYCTDANQVYDSNDACMEFMTQIPFGNPWEGGMDNGWCRYIHKNMVKYRPEVHCPHIGPTGGDMCIARDYVQVTEDMPFNITLLSYNASYNALDMKNIPDHNQDELVAIETEIVYMTTVAFYSVSCVIYMLLLYVLAKAVEFLFGRYSLSYGTMSITNQRNSVTYVMAIFLTGGALTLQLISSPVLNNRYTFAASGMLKLTALVISGLYIFELTYRISMRWPLMTHHFCTIFAIVLLLSVLSYTRHPALMGAGEIWLFQATTEQSVFVGLLMYRLDCSPKRTRNVLYFAAVQSFIFKLGFAAYLLGFWAKHLAQFHSSPNDIALSVLLVVLTVLLMGTQVYGAGAVWGLAKKVDRFMKNPSISPVESSKSHSTLVFEELHKV
;
A
#
# COMPACT_ATOMS: atom_id res chain seq x y z
N MET A 1 -17.76 3.38 40.58
CA MET A 1 -16.58 3.02 39.76
C MET A 1 -16.90 2.72 38.27
N PRO A 2 -17.81 3.43 37.54
CA PRO A 2 -18.06 3.12 36.11
C PRO A 2 -17.54 4.18 35.11
N LEU A 3 -17.04 5.34 35.57
CA LEU A 3 -16.71 6.46 34.66
C LEU A 3 -15.33 6.31 34.00
N CYS A 4 -14.33 5.76 34.70
CA CYS A 4 -12.97 5.56 34.16
C CYS A 4 -12.88 4.47 33.09
N THR A 5 -13.72 3.44 33.16
CA THR A 5 -13.74 2.34 32.18
C THR A 5 -14.39 2.76 30.86
N LEU A 6 -15.37 3.67 30.91
CA LEU A 6 -16.02 4.19 29.71
C LEU A 6 -15.11 5.14 28.93
N THR A 7 -14.37 6.01 29.63
CA THR A 7 -13.37 6.89 28.99
C THR A 7 -12.21 6.12 28.37
N ALA A 8 -11.75 5.03 29.00
CA ALA A 8 -10.70 4.18 28.45
C ALA A 8 -11.16 3.44 27.16
N LEU A 9 -12.41 2.96 27.14
CA LEU A 9 -13.00 2.34 25.95
C LEU A 9 -13.17 3.36 24.80
N LEU A 10 -13.59 4.59 25.11
CA LEU A 10 -13.73 5.66 24.13
C LEU A 10 -12.39 6.12 23.55
N THR A 11 -11.31 6.16 24.34
CA THR A 11 -9.96 6.45 23.83
C THR A 11 -9.41 5.33 22.94
N VAL A 12 -9.71 4.06 23.23
CA VAL A 12 -9.33 2.93 22.35
C VAL A 12 -10.13 2.96 21.04
N PHE A 13 -11.42 3.33 21.09
CA PHE A 13 -12.22 3.53 19.89
C PHE A 13 -11.76 4.75 19.07
N GLN A 14 -11.35 5.84 19.71
CA GLN A 14 -10.77 6.99 19.00
C GLN A 14 -9.39 6.68 18.38
N LEU A 15 -8.58 5.83 19.01
CA LEU A 15 -7.33 5.31 18.43
C LEU A 15 -7.58 4.38 17.22
N LEU A 16 -8.70 3.65 17.19
CA LEU A 16 -9.14 2.87 16.03
C LEU A 16 -9.72 3.74 14.90
N VAL A 17 -10.32 4.89 15.23
CA VAL A 17 -10.86 5.87 14.27
C VAL A 17 -9.77 6.80 13.72
N SER A 18 -8.62 6.90 14.39
CA SER A 18 -7.49 7.73 13.97
C SER A 18 -6.47 6.99 13.09
N VAL A 19 -6.81 5.81 12.56
CA VAL A 19 -6.09 5.27 11.40
C VAL A 19 -6.46 6.20 10.24
N SER A 20 -5.64 7.21 10.00
CA SER A 20 -5.91 8.18 8.95
C SER A 20 -6.13 7.46 7.63
N ALA A 21 -7.16 7.88 6.92
CA ALA A 21 -7.69 7.41 5.66
C ALA A 21 -6.60 7.02 4.63
N PHE A 22 -6.21 5.75 4.61
CA PHE A 22 -5.76 5.14 3.36
C PHE A 22 -6.96 5.07 2.43
N ARG A 23 -6.82 5.71 1.26
CA ARG A 23 -7.90 5.87 0.29
C ARG A 23 -8.37 4.49 -0.18
N GLN A 24 -9.67 4.24 -0.02
CA GLN A 24 -10.28 3.01 -0.49
C GLN A 24 -10.31 3.00 -2.03
N PRO A 25 -10.29 1.83 -2.69
CA PRO A 25 -10.35 1.75 -4.16
C PRO A 25 -11.52 2.52 -4.79
N TYR A 26 -12.66 2.65 -4.08
CA TYR A 26 -13.79 3.42 -4.56
C TYR A 26 -13.51 4.92 -4.64
N GLU A 27 -12.63 5.46 -3.79
CA GLU A 27 -12.26 6.89 -3.81
C GLU A 27 -11.46 7.22 -5.06
N TYR A 28 -10.56 6.32 -5.49
CA TYR A 28 -9.86 6.43 -6.78
C TYR A 28 -10.82 6.36 -7.97
N LEU A 29 -11.83 5.48 -7.92
CA LEU A 29 -12.89 5.46 -8.93
C LEU A 29 -13.62 6.80 -9.01
N THR A 30 -13.97 7.41 -7.87
CA THR A 30 -14.61 8.74 -7.83
C THR A 30 -13.68 9.84 -8.38
N ALA A 31 -12.39 9.78 -8.08
CA ALA A 31 -11.41 10.73 -8.63
C ALA A 31 -11.30 10.62 -10.16
N ILE A 32 -11.29 9.40 -10.69
CA ILE A 32 -11.27 9.13 -12.14
C ILE A 32 -12.56 9.61 -12.82
N GLN A 33 -13.71 9.38 -12.21
CA GLN A 33 -14.99 9.89 -12.71
C GLN A 33 -14.99 11.42 -12.74
N SER A 34 -14.50 12.06 -11.68
CA SER A 34 -14.37 13.52 -11.62
C SER A 34 -13.45 14.06 -12.71
N PHE A 35 -12.32 13.39 -12.96
CA PHE A 35 -11.42 13.71 -14.08
C PHE A 35 -12.10 13.55 -15.45
N ALA A 36 -12.82 12.45 -15.67
CA ALA A 36 -13.50 12.19 -16.94
C ALA A 36 -14.68 13.15 -17.18
N ASP A 37 -15.42 13.51 -16.13
CA ASP A 37 -16.47 14.52 -16.17
C ASP A 37 -15.86 15.90 -16.52
N ALA A 38 -14.74 16.27 -15.90
CA ALA A 38 -14.00 17.48 -16.24
C ALA A 38 -13.48 17.47 -17.69
N PHE A 39 -13.02 16.32 -18.18
CA PHE A 39 -12.54 16.15 -19.55
C PHE A 39 -13.67 16.33 -20.59
N THR A 40 -14.90 15.91 -20.27
CA THR A 40 -16.07 16.15 -21.14
C THR A 40 -16.71 17.53 -20.99
N ASN A 41 -16.42 18.25 -19.91
CA ASN A 41 -16.82 19.64 -19.70
C ASN A 41 -15.62 20.53 -19.31
N PRO A 42 -14.66 20.71 -20.24
CA PRO A 42 -13.36 21.31 -19.93
C PRO A 42 -13.44 22.79 -19.53
N SER A 43 -14.50 23.48 -19.94
CA SER A 43 -14.77 24.88 -19.58
C SER A 43 -14.87 25.09 -18.07
N SER A 44 -15.28 24.07 -17.31
CA SER A 44 -15.42 24.16 -15.86
C SER A 44 -14.07 24.28 -15.15
N VAL A 45 -13.05 23.59 -15.65
CA VAL A 45 -11.67 23.66 -15.13
C VAL A 45 -11.02 24.96 -15.57
N ILE A 46 -11.12 25.32 -16.86
CA ILE A 46 -10.49 26.51 -17.43
C ILE A 46 -11.04 27.81 -16.80
N ASN A 47 -12.34 27.89 -16.57
CA ASN A 47 -12.95 29.07 -15.95
C ASN A 47 -12.82 29.08 -14.41
N GLY A 48 -12.17 28.07 -13.81
CA GLY A 48 -11.96 27.96 -12.36
C GLY A 48 -13.24 27.68 -11.55
N THR A 49 -14.32 27.21 -12.18
CA THR A 49 -15.53 26.79 -11.44
C THR A 49 -15.40 25.40 -10.82
N MET A 50 -14.43 24.62 -11.31
CA MET A 50 -14.00 23.34 -10.75
C MET A 50 -12.50 23.41 -10.43
N THR A 51 -12.11 22.92 -9.25
CA THR A 51 -10.69 22.78 -8.89
C THR A 51 -10.01 21.78 -9.82
N SER A 52 -8.82 22.11 -10.34
CA SER A 52 -8.06 21.21 -11.21
C SER A 52 -7.86 19.83 -10.56
N PRO A 53 -8.11 18.72 -11.26
CA PRO A 53 -7.87 17.38 -10.75
C PRO A 53 -6.37 17.02 -10.71
N LEU A 54 -5.50 17.90 -11.21
CA LEU A 54 -4.06 17.67 -11.34
C LEU A 54 -3.31 18.29 -10.15
N ALA A 55 -2.18 17.70 -9.76
CA ALA A 55 -1.25 18.29 -8.80
C ALA A 55 -0.43 19.42 -9.44
N GLU A 56 0.23 20.26 -8.64
CA GLU A 56 1.01 21.41 -9.11
C GLU A 56 2.19 20.98 -10.01
N ASP A 57 2.88 19.91 -9.64
CA ASP A 57 4.06 19.34 -10.29
C ASP A 57 3.75 18.13 -11.20
N VAL A 58 2.49 18.01 -11.64
CA VAL A 58 2.03 16.88 -12.46
C VAL A 58 2.91 16.68 -13.71
N VAL A 59 3.23 15.43 -14.03
CA VAL A 59 3.86 15.05 -15.30
C VAL A 59 2.94 14.17 -16.12
N GLY A 60 2.50 14.70 -17.25
CA GLY A 60 1.63 14.00 -18.20
C GLY A 60 2.39 13.58 -19.44
N ARG A 61 2.11 12.41 -19.99
CA ARG A 61 2.58 12.00 -21.32
C ARG A 61 1.41 11.49 -22.16
N ILE A 62 1.44 11.81 -23.45
CA ILE A 62 0.50 11.30 -24.44
C ILE A 62 1.31 10.66 -25.57
N ASP A 63 0.98 9.42 -25.92
CA ASP A 63 1.73 8.60 -26.89
C ASP A 63 1.95 9.25 -28.26
N VAL A 64 0.95 9.97 -28.78
CA VAL A 64 1.02 10.61 -30.11
C VAL A 64 1.60 12.03 -30.10
N THR A 65 1.81 12.64 -28.93
CA THR A 65 2.37 14.00 -28.80
C THR A 65 3.65 14.02 -27.99
N THR A 66 3.58 14.35 -26.71
CA THR A 66 4.74 14.69 -25.88
C THR A 66 4.46 14.54 -24.39
N THR A 67 5.49 14.83 -23.60
CA THR A 67 5.44 15.05 -22.17
C THR A 67 5.11 16.52 -21.86
N PHE A 68 4.27 16.74 -20.86
CA PHE A 68 3.86 18.02 -20.31
C PHE A 68 4.20 18.08 -18.83
N VAL A 69 4.90 19.13 -18.40
CA VAL A 69 5.38 19.28 -17.02
C VAL A 69 4.67 20.46 -16.35
N GLY A 70 4.09 20.22 -15.18
CA GLY A 70 3.41 21.22 -14.36
C GLY A 70 1.92 21.34 -14.67
N GLN A 71 1.15 21.80 -13.67
CA GLN A 71 -0.31 21.85 -13.72
C GLN A 71 -0.86 22.69 -14.87
N GLU A 72 -0.26 23.85 -15.13
CA GLU A 72 -0.77 24.82 -16.11
C GLU A 72 -0.72 24.25 -17.53
N LEU A 73 0.44 23.72 -17.96
CA LEU A 73 0.61 23.12 -19.29
C LEU A 73 -0.32 21.91 -19.50
N ASN A 74 -0.41 21.05 -18.49
CA ASN A 74 -1.31 19.90 -18.54
C ASN A 74 -2.79 20.33 -18.58
N THR A 75 -3.15 21.40 -17.87
CA THR A 75 -4.53 21.93 -17.86
C THR A 75 -4.92 22.49 -19.24
N GLU A 76 -4.02 23.25 -19.86
CA GLU A 76 -4.23 23.81 -21.20
C GLU A 76 -4.34 22.71 -22.24
N TYR A 77 -3.50 21.68 -22.16
CA TYR A 77 -3.53 20.58 -23.10
C TYR A 77 -4.76 19.67 -22.92
N LEU A 78 -5.06 19.24 -21.70
CA LEU A 78 -6.17 18.30 -21.45
C LEU A 78 -7.55 18.95 -21.51
N PHE A 79 -7.66 20.24 -21.18
CA PHE A 79 -8.94 20.93 -21.11
C PHE A 79 -9.01 22.10 -22.11
N GLY A 80 -8.01 22.98 -22.15
CA GLY A 80 -7.99 24.16 -23.01
C GLY A 80 -8.09 23.85 -24.51
N LEU A 81 -7.34 22.84 -24.98
CA LEU A 81 -7.34 22.35 -26.37
C LEU A 81 -8.76 22.17 -26.94
N PHE A 82 -9.67 21.63 -26.12
CA PHE A 82 -11.03 21.28 -26.53
C PHE A 82 -12.03 22.41 -26.38
N VAL A 83 -11.79 23.35 -25.45
CA VAL A 83 -12.66 24.53 -25.25
C VAL A 83 -12.61 25.43 -26.48
N GLU A 84 -11.41 25.77 -26.94
CA GLU A 84 -11.27 26.65 -28.10
C GLU A 84 -11.83 25.97 -29.36
N GLY A 85 -11.44 24.70 -29.60
CA GLY A 85 -11.93 23.93 -30.75
C GLY A 85 -13.47 23.74 -30.77
N ALA A 86 -14.11 23.66 -29.60
CA ALA A 86 -15.58 23.57 -29.51
C ALA A 86 -16.29 24.88 -29.87
N SER A 87 -15.61 26.03 -29.67
CA SER A 87 -16.16 27.35 -29.94
C SER A 87 -16.02 27.80 -31.38
N GLU A 88 -15.18 27.11 -32.15
CA GLU A 88 -14.93 27.41 -33.56
C GLU A 88 -16.14 27.11 -34.46
N THR A 89 -16.44 28.02 -35.37
CA THR A 89 -17.49 27.83 -36.39
C THR A 89 -16.99 27.06 -37.61
N SER A 90 -15.68 26.89 -37.73
CA SER A 90 -15.03 26.18 -38.83
C SER A 90 -14.69 24.74 -38.47
N THR A 91 -14.53 23.88 -39.47
CA THR A 91 -14.28 22.45 -39.25
C THR A 91 -12.93 22.24 -38.56
N GLN A 92 -12.98 21.66 -37.36
CA GLN A 92 -11.78 21.29 -36.60
C GLN A 92 -11.30 19.87 -36.96
N LEU A 93 -9.98 19.66 -36.93
CA LEU A 93 -9.38 18.32 -37.08
C LEU A 93 -9.41 17.50 -35.78
N ILE A 94 -9.64 18.17 -34.64
CA ILE A 94 -9.76 17.58 -33.31
C ILE A 94 -11.19 17.83 -32.82
N GLY A 95 -11.93 16.75 -32.60
CA GLY A 95 -13.28 16.81 -32.07
C GLY A 95 -13.29 17.03 -30.56
N SER A 96 -14.36 17.64 -30.06
CA SER A 96 -14.50 17.94 -28.64
C SER A 96 -15.14 16.75 -27.90
N PRO A 97 -14.58 16.29 -26.76
CA PRO A 97 -15.19 15.24 -25.96
C PRO A 97 -16.56 15.67 -25.46
N SER A 98 -17.56 14.80 -25.63
CA SER A 98 -18.97 15.09 -25.31
C SER A 98 -19.59 14.13 -24.31
N SER A 99 -19.07 12.90 -24.24
CA SER A 99 -19.44 11.88 -23.25
C SER A 99 -18.36 10.81 -23.20
N TYR A 100 -18.36 10.01 -22.13
CA TYR A 100 -17.45 8.88 -21.99
C TYR A 100 -18.16 7.64 -21.46
N THR A 101 -17.54 6.48 -21.69
CA THR A 101 -17.84 5.23 -21.01
C THR A 101 -16.56 4.62 -20.48
N THR A 102 -16.53 4.23 -19.21
CA THR A 102 -15.42 3.44 -18.67
C THR A 102 -15.52 2.00 -19.17
N GLN A 103 -14.57 1.58 -20.00
CA GLN A 103 -14.53 0.23 -20.57
C GLN A 103 -13.85 -0.76 -19.62
N SER A 104 -12.76 -0.35 -18.98
CA SER A 104 -12.03 -1.14 -17.99
C SER A 104 -11.38 -0.24 -16.96
N LEU A 105 -11.29 -0.71 -15.72
CA LEU A 105 -10.65 -0.02 -14.62
C LEU A 105 -9.97 -1.04 -13.71
N VAL A 106 -8.69 -0.81 -13.42
CA VAL A 106 -7.94 -1.53 -12.40
C VAL A 106 -7.42 -0.48 -11.43
N VAL A 107 -7.74 -0.65 -10.16
CA VAL A 107 -7.28 0.24 -9.08
C VAL A 107 -6.33 -0.58 -8.22
N GLU A 108 -5.06 -0.18 -8.22
CA GLU A 108 -4.03 -0.70 -7.33
C GLU A 108 -3.31 0.53 -6.73
N PRO A 109 -3.84 1.07 -5.62
CA PRO A 109 -3.43 2.36 -5.08
C PRO A 109 -1.90 2.51 -4.92
N PRO A 110 -1.34 3.69 -5.22
CA PRO A 110 -2.01 4.90 -5.69
C PRO A 110 -2.19 4.95 -7.22
N VAL A 111 -1.95 3.84 -7.93
CA VAL A 111 -1.98 3.78 -9.39
C VAL A 111 -3.31 3.23 -9.90
N VAL A 112 -3.81 3.83 -10.97
CA VAL A 112 -5.02 3.40 -11.65
C VAL A 112 -4.70 3.19 -13.13
N ALA A 113 -5.10 2.05 -13.65
CA ALA A 113 -5.16 1.82 -15.09
C ALA A 113 -6.63 1.87 -15.54
N VAL A 114 -6.96 2.78 -16.45
CA VAL A 114 -8.34 2.97 -16.93
C VAL A 114 -8.38 3.04 -18.46
N SER A 115 -9.42 2.46 -19.06
CA SER A 115 -9.77 2.68 -20.47
C SER A 115 -11.08 3.44 -20.54
N LEU A 116 -11.05 4.59 -21.19
CA LEU A 116 -12.21 5.46 -21.42
C LEU A 116 -12.52 5.50 -22.92
N VAL A 117 -13.76 5.18 -23.30
CA VAL A 117 -14.25 5.40 -24.66
C VAL A 117 -14.96 6.75 -24.69
N ASN A 118 -14.32 7.75 -25.29
CA ASN A 118 -14.80 9.12 -25.40
C ASN A 118 -15.51 9.34 -26.74
N GLN A 119 -16.65 10.02 -26.73
CA GLN A 119 -17.34 10.47 -27.94
C GLN A 119 -16.85 11.86 -28.33
N LEU A 120 -16.11 11.95 -29.42
CA LEU A 120 -15.61 13.21 -29.97
C LEU A 120 -16.62 13.79 -30.95
N ARG A 121 -17.15 14.98 -30.64
CA ARG A 121 -18.16 15.69 -31.43
C ARG A 121 -17.49 16.59 -32.47
N TYR A 122 -17.99 16.53 -33.70
CA TYR A 122 -17.60 17.41 -34.82
C TYR A 122 -18.82 18.22 -35.30
N PRO A 123 -19.06 19.41 -34.74
CA PRO A 123 -20.29 20.17 -34.97
C PRO A 123 -20.61 20.42 -36.45
N THR A 124 -19.61 20.74 -37.27
CA THR A 124 -19.76 21.13 -38.68
C THR A 124 -20.33 20.03 -39.59
N ILE A 125 -20.20 18.76 -39.19
CA ILE A 125 -20.73 17.60 -39.93
C ILE A 125 -21.77 16.81 -39.12
N ASP A 126 -22.29 17.41 -38.05
CA ASP A 126 -23.30 16.83 -37.15
C ASP A 126 -23.05 15.36 -36.72
N SER A 127 -21.79 14.98 -36.53
CA SER A 127 -21.39 13.61 -36.18
C SER A 127 -20.57 13.54 -34.89
N SER A 128 -20.58 12.37 -34.25
CA SER A 128 -19.70 12.02 -33.13
C SER A 128 -19.02 10.69 -33.40
N PHE A 129 -17.75 10.58 -33.03
CA PHE A 129 -16.95 9.38 -33.26
C PHE A 129 -16.27 8.91 -31.97
N PRO A 130 -16.26 7.59 -31.68
CA PRO A 130 -15.63 7.06 -30.48
C PRO A 130 -14.11 7.02 -30.62
N LEU A 131 -13.40 7.49 -29.61
CA LEU A 131 -11.96 7.30 -29.42
C LEU A 131 -11.72 6.66 -28.06
N GLN A 132 -10.97 5.55 -28.05
CA GLN A 132 -10.57 4.90 -26.81
C GLN A 132 -9.24 5.50 -26.33
N ILE A 133 -9.21 5.91 -25.07
CA ILE A 133 -8.04 6.46 -24.38
C ILE A 133 -7.74 5.56 -23.20
N ASP A 134 -6.58 4.91 -23.21
CA ASP A 134 -6.10 4.15 -22.06
C ASP A 134 -5.14 5.02 -21.25
N LEU A 135 -5.32 5.08 -19.93
CA LEU A 135 -4.49 5.88 -19.05
C LEU A 135 -3.93 5.02 -17.91
N PHE A 136 -2.65 5.20 -17.64
CA PHE A 136 -2.03 4.86 -16.35
C PHE A 136 -1.88 6.15 -15.56
N ILE A 137 -2.46 6.22 -14.36
CA ILE A 137 -2.56 7.45 -13.58
C ILE A 137 -2.06 7.16 -12.16
N ALA A 138 -1.20 8.01 -11.63
CA ALA A 138 -0.82 7.99 -10.23
C ALA A 138 -1.40 9.20 -9.49
N PHE A 139 -1.80 8.98 -8.24
CA PHE A 139 -2.40 10.00 -7.38
C PHE A 139 -1.55 10.30 -6.15
N ASP A 140 -1.67 11.51 -5.61
CA ASP A 140 -1.23 11.85 -4.27
C ASP A 140 -2.29 11.49 -3.19
N ASP A 141 -1.98 11.82 -1.93
CA ASP A 141 -2.86 11.57 -0.78
C ASP A 141 -4.18 12.36 -0.82
N ASP A 142 -4.19 13.47 -1.58
CA ASP A 142 -5.35 14.33 -1.83
C ASP A 142 -6.17 13.90 -3.06
N LEU A 143 -5.80 12.77 -3.69
CA LEU A 143 -6.40 12.26 -4.92
C LEU A 143 -6.28 13.24 -6.10
N LYS A 144 -5.21 14.03 -6.13
CA LYS A 144 -4.79 14.75 -7.33
C LYS A 144 -3.87 13.89 -8.17
N ILE A 145 -3.98 14.04 -9.49
CA ILE A 145 -3.14 13.33 -10.44
C ILE A 145 -1.74 13.96 -10.41
N ILE A 146 -0.74 13.16 -10.04
CA ILE A 146 0.68 13.54 -10.03
C ILE A 146 1.42 13.05 -11.28
N SER A 147 0.94 11.97 -11.89
CA SER A 147 1.46 11.48 -13.17
C SER A 147 0.36 10.83 -14.00
N TYR A 148 0.41 10.98 -15.31
CA TYR A 148 -0.38 10.16 -16.21
C TYR A 148 0.37 9.81 -17.50
N ASP A 149 0.11 8.60 -18.02
CA ASP A 149 0.57 8.14 -19.33
C ASP A 149 -0.66 7.71 -20.13
N ALA A 150 -1.01 8.48 -21.16
CA ALA A 150 -2.20 8.25 -21.98
C ALA A 150 -1.85 7.73 -23.37
N ILE A 151 -2.62 6.75 -23.81
CA ILE A 151 -2.48 6.09 -25.10
C ILE A 151 -3.78 6.31 -25.89
N LEU A 152 -3.70 7.01 -27.01
CA LEU A 152 -4.81 7.13 -27.94
C LEU A 152 -4.92 5.87 -28.79
N ARG A 153 -5.66 4.88 -28.29
CA ARG A 153 -5.72 3.56 -28.92
C ARG A 153 -6.29 3.65 -30.33
N ARG A 154 -5.50 3.16 -31.30
CA ARG A 154 -5.80 3.16 -32.74
C ARG A 154 -5.94 4.57 -33.34
N TRP A 155 -5.20 5.55 -32.83
CA TRP A 155 -5.25 6.93 -33.33
C TRP A 155 -5.05 7.04 -34.85
N SER A 156 -4.05 6.38 -35.42
CA SER A 156 -3.81 6.41 -36.88
C SER A 156 -4.99 5.88 -37.70
N GLU A 157 -5.67 4.84 -37.22
CA GLU A 157 -6.87 4.28 -37.86
C GLU A 157 -8.06 5.22 -37.72
N PHE A 158 -8.24 5.80 -36.52
CA PHE A 158 -9.27 6.81 -36.25
C PHE A 158 -9.11 8.01 -37.19
N PHE A 159 -7.90 8.55 -37.33
CA PHE A 159 -7.63 9.69 -38.20
C PHE A 159 -7.87 9.35 -39.68
N THR A 160 -7.45 8.16 -40.12
CA THR A 160 -7.69 7.66 -41.49
C THR A 160 -9.19 7.53 -41.79
N TYR A 161 -9.99 7.12 -40.79
CA TYR A 161 -11.44 7.03 -40.91
C TYR A 161 -12.12 8.40 -40.92
N LEU A 162 -11.68 9.32 -40.07
CA LEU A 162 -12.27 10.64 -39.90
C LEU A 162 -12.03 11.56 -41.09
N VAL A 163 -10.79 11.61 -41.61
CA VAL A 163 -10.37 12.57 -42.63
C VAL A 163 -11.32 12.64 -43.83
N PRO A 164 -11.68 11.53 -44.50
CA PRO A 164 -12.60 11.58 -45.64
C PRO A 164 -13.99 12.14 -45.32
N LEU A 165 -14.42 12.10 -44.06
CA LEU A 165 -15.74 12.59 -43.62
C LEU A 165 -15.75 14.11 -43.42
N ILE A 166 -14.63 14.69 -42.96
CA ILE A 166 -14.51 16.14 -42.73
C ILE A 166 -13.99 16.89 -43.96
N THR A 167 -13.21 16.25 -44.83
CA THR A 167 -12.62 16.87 -46.03
C THR A 167 -13.63 17.61 -46.93
N PRO A 168 -14.84 17.08 -47.23
CA PRO A 168 -15.79 17.78 -48.09
C PRO A 168 -16.23 19.12 -47.51
N GLN A 169 -16.42 19.18 -46.19
CA GLN A 169 -16.79 20.41 -45.49
C GLN A 169 -15.63 21.40 -45.47
N ILE A 170 -14.40 20.92 -45.26
CA ILE A 170 -13.18 21.75 -45.37
C ILE A 170 -13.05 22.33 -46.79
N ALA A 171 -13.31 21.56 -47.84
CA ALA A 171 -13.25 22.06 -49.22
C ALA A 171 -14.23 23.22 -49.46
N ILE A 172 -15.44 23.14 -48.89
CA ILE A 172 -16.44 24.21 -48.93
C ILE A 172 -15.95 25.45 -48.19
N GLU A 173 -15.42 25.28 -46.97
CA GLU A 173 -14.90 26.38 -46.15
C GLU A 173 -13.72 27.09 -46.81
N LEU A 174 -12.87 26.34 -47.51
CA LEU A 174 -11.73 26.86 -48.26
C LEU A 174 -12.08 27.38 -49.66
N ASN A 175 -13.34 27.24 -50.11
CA ASN A 175 -13.75 27.51 -51.48
C ASN A 175 -12.83 26.82 -52.52
N SER A 176 -12.42 25.58 -52.24
CA SER A 176 -11.50 24.80 -53.06
C SER A 176 -12.23 23.72 -53.85
N THR A 177 -11.76 23.46 -55.07
CA THR A 177 -12.25 22.37 -55.92
C THR A 177 -11.39 21.10 -55.83
N SER A 178 -10.32 21.12 -55.02
CA SER A 178 -9.48 19.94 -54.81
C SER A 178 -10.27 18.83 -54.13
N THR A 179 -9.98 17.58 -54.53
CA THR A 179 -10.47 16.37 -53.85
C THR A 179 -9.38 15.68 -53.04
N ASN A 180 -8.16 16.25 -53.04
CA ASN A 180 -7.02 15.71 -52.31
C ASN A 180 -7.15 16.11 -50.83
N SER A 181 -7.47 15.13 -49.98
CA SER A 181 -7.65 15.36 -48.54
C SER A 181 -6.39 15.90 -47.87
N THR A 182 -5.19 15.44 -48.26
CA THR A 182 -3.93 15.91 -47.68
C THR A 182 -3.68 17.38 -47.99
N GLU A 183 -3.93 17.81 -49.22
CA GLU A 183 -3.79 19.20 -49.64
C GLU A 183 -4.76 20.11 -48.87
N LEU A 184 -6.03 19.71 -48.79
CA LEU A 184 -7.08 20.47 -48.09
C LEU A 184 -6.80 20.58 -46.59
N ILE A 185 -6.37 19.50 -45.94
CA ILE A 185 -6.02 19.49 -44.51
C ILE A 185 -4.78 20.34 -44.25
N SER A 186 -3.77 20.26 -45.12
CA SER A 186 -2.56 21.07 -44.99
C SER A 186 -2.88 22.56 -45.12
N MET A 187 -3.71 22.93 -46.10
CA MET A 187 -4.16 24.30 -46.30
C MET A 187 -5.01 24.81 -45.12
N LYS A 188 -5.97 24.01 -44.66
CA LYS A 188 -6.79 24.34 -43.48
C LYS A 188 -5.92 24.53 -42.24
N THR A 189 -4.94 23.66 -42.05
CA THR A 189 -3.97 23.75 -40.95
C THR A 189 -3.18 25.05 -41.01
N ALA A 190 -2.63 25.40 -42.17
CA ALA A 190 -1.90 26.65 -42.36
C ALA A 190 -2.77 27.86 -42.04
N MET A 191 -3.99 27.92 -42.59
CA MET A 191 -4.92 29.03 -42.35
C MET A 191 -5.27 29.19 -40.87
N ASP A 192 -5.58 28.09 -40.18
CA ASP A 192 -5.98 28.12 -38.78
C ASP A 192 -4.82 28.53 -37.87
N VAL A 193 -3.62 27.99 -38.11
CA VAL A 193 -2.42 28.32 -37.33
C VAL A 193 -2.04 29.79 -37.54
N CYS A 194 -2.06 30.27 -38.79
CA CYS A 194 -1.67 31.65 -39.10
C CYS A 194 -2.71 32.68 -38.61
N ALA A 195 -4.00 32.33 -38.61
CA ALA A 195 -5.03 33.14 -37.99
C ALA A 195 -4.79 33.31 -36.49
N MET A 196 -4.57 32.20 -35.76
CA MET A 196 -4.28 32.25 -34.32
C MET A 196 -2.97 32.98 -34.01
N SER A 197 -1.94 32.79 -34.83
CA SER A 197 -0.69 33.52 -34.69
C SER A 197 -0.87 35.03 -34.87
N THR A 198 -1.59 35.45 -35.90
CA THR A 198 -1.84 36.87 -36.18
C THR A 198 -2.66 37.54 -35.07
N GLU A 199 -3.60 36.81 -34.48
CA GLU A 199 -4.48 37.35 -33.44
C GLU A 199 -3.77 37.46 -32.07
N TYR A 200 -3.00 36.44 -31.67
CA TYR A 200 -2.51 36.33 -30.29
C TYR A 200 -0.99 36.40 -30.15
N CYS A 201 -0.22 36.16 -31.21
CA CYS A 201 1.25 36.22 -31.18
C CYS A 201 1.74 37.58 -31.66
N THR A 202 1.53 38.59 -30.81
CA THR A 202 1.91 39.98 -31.06
C THR A 202 3.03 40.43 -30.12
N ASP A 203 3.60 41.61 -30.40
CA ASP A 203 4.65 42.24 -29.60
C ASP A 203 5.83 41.30 -29.30
N ALA A 204 6.13 41.05 -28.03
CA ALA A 204 7.23 40.18 -27.61
C ALA A 204 7.03 38.69 -27.99
N ASN A 205 5.79 38.30 -28.29
CA ASN A 205 5.42 36.93 -28.65
C ASN A 205 5.28 36.73 -30.16
N GLN A 206 5.61 37.74 -30.98
CA GLN A 206 5.55 37.63 -32.43
C GLN A 206 6.54 36.60 -32.97
N VAL A 207 6.02 35.60 -33.70
CA VAL A 207 6.82 34.49 -34.25
C VAL A 207 6.92 34.48 -35.78
N TYR A 208 6.11 35.30 -36.46
CA TYR A 208 6.20 35.53 -37.91
C TYR A 208 6.17 37.02 -38.20
N ASP A 209 6.88 37.45 -39.24
CA ASP A 209 6.90 38.87 -39.66
C ASP A 209 5.52 39.35 -40.12
N SER A 210 4.72 38.46 -40.71
CA SER A 210 3.37 38.72 -41.19
C SER A 210 2.56 37.42 -41.34
N ASN A 211 1.25 37.54 -41.53
CA ASN A 211 0.40 36.41 -41.88
C ASN A 211 0.86 35.71 -43.18
N ASP A 212 1.33 36.46 -44.18
CA ASP A 212 1.83 35.88 -45.43
C ASP A 212 3.10 35.07 -45.21
N ALA A 213 4.02 35.55 -44.35
CA ALA A 213 5.21 34.80 -43.96
C ALA A 213 4.86 33.50 -43.22
N CYS A 214 3.83 33.54 -42.37
CA CYS A 214 3.30 32.34 -41.73
C CYS A 214 2.75 31.34 -42.75
N MET A 215 1.93 31.80 -43.71
CA MET A 215 1.36 30.94 -44.74
C MET A 215 2.45 30.33 -45.64
N GLU A 216 3.49 31.10 -46.00
CA GLU A 216 4.63 30.59 -46.75
C GLU A 216 5.37 29.48 -45.98
N PHE A 217 5.63 29.66 -44.70
CA PHE A 217 6.27 28.63 -43.87
C PHE A 217 5.39 27.39 -43.72
N MET A 218 4.13 27.56 -43.33
CA MET A 218 3.20 26.46 -43.06
C MET A 218 2.88 25.61 -44.29
N THR A 219 2.99 26.17 -45.50
CA THR A 219 2.82 25.43 -46.75
C THR A 219 4.08 24.70 -47.22
N GLN A 220 5.25 25.03 -46.67
CA GLN A 220 6.51 24.35 -46.97
C GLN A 220 6.76 23.13 -46.06
N ILE A 221 6.26 23.17 -44.83
CA ILE A 221 6.40 22.03 -43.90
C ILE A 221 5.36 20.94 -44.21
N PRO A 222 5.71 19.66 -44.02
CA PRO A 222 4.73 18.58 -44.14
C PRO A 222 3.66 18.71 -43.05
N PHE A 223 2.42 18.29 -43.35
CA PHE A 223 1.39 18.14 -42.32
C PHE A 223 1.81 17.12 -41.25
N GLY A 224 2.42 16.01 -41.67
CA GLY A 224 2.84 14.92 -40.79
C GLY A 224 1.89 13.72 -40.83
N ASN A 225 2.34 12.59 -40.32
CA ASN A 225 1.53 11.40 -40.11
C ASN A 225 0.68 11.53 -38.83
N PRO A 226 -0.42 10.78 -38.68
CA PRO A 226 -1.30 10.90 -37.50
C PRO A 226 -0.59 10.70 -36.15
N TRP A 227 0.45 9.87 -36.11
CA TRP A 227 1.24 9.57 -34.91
C TRP A 227 2.35 10.60 -34.63
N GLU A 228 2.57 11.56 -35.51
CA GLU A 228 3.65 12.57 -35.41
C GLU A 228 3.17 13.87 -34.75
N GLY A 229 2.22 13.81 -33.80
CA GLY A 229 1.63 14.99 -33.16
C GLY A 229 2.56 15.78 -32.25
N GLY A 230 3.75 15.26 -31.95
CA GLY A 230 4.82 15.97 -31.21
C GLY A 230 6.08 16.22 -32.02
N MET A 231 6.01 16.12 -33.35
CA MET A 231 7.16 16.31 -34.25
C MET A 231 7.13 17.71 -34.89
N ASP A 232 8.22 18.10 -35.54
CA ASP A 232 8.31 19.36 -36.31
C ASP A 232 7.51 19.28 -37.62
N ASN A 233 6.19 19.45 -37.53
CA ASN A 233 5.28 19.42 -38.66
C ASN A 233 4.05 20.32 -38.44
N GLY A 234 3.17 20.38 -39.44
CA GLY A 234 1.91 21.14 -39.37
C GLY A 234 0.92 20.58 -38.37
N TRP A 235 0.88 19.26 -38.15
CA TRP A 235 -0.04 18.59 -37.23
C TRP A 235 0.22 18.96 -35.77
N CYS A 236 1.47 18.96 -35.32
CA CYS A 236 1.84 19.45 -33.98
C CYS A 236 1.42 20.92 -33.78
N ARG A 237 1.72 21.78 -34.77
CA ARG A 237 1.35 23.20 -34.72
C ARG A 237 -0.16 23.40 -34.69
N TYR A 238 -0.92 22.54 -35.38
CA TYR A 238 -2.37 22.53 -35.33
C TYR A 238 -2.91 22.18 -33.94
N ILE A 239 -2.29 21.23 -33.23
CA ILE A 239 -2.68 20.91 -31.85
C ILE A 239 -2.42 22.14 -30.95
N HIS A 240 -1.25 22.76 -31.08
CA HIS A 240 -0.86 23.87 -30.22
C HIS A 240 -1.63 25.17 -30.49
N LYS A 241 -2.18 25.39 -31.69
CA LYS A 241 -2.93 26.64 -32.00
C LYS A 241 -4.09 26.90 -31.05
N ASN A 242 -4.79 25.86 -30.59
CA ASN A 242 -5.93 26.00 -29.69
C ASN A 242 -5.55 26.44 -28.26
N MET A 243 -4.27 26.39 -27.90
CA MET A 243 -3.80 26.79 -26.56
C MET A 243 -3.21 28.20 -26.53
N VAL A 244 -2.95 28.81 -27.70
CA VAL A 244 -2.23 30.09 -27.82
C VAL A 244 -2.89 31.21 -27.02
N LYS A 245 -4.22 31.29 -27.06
CA LYS A 245 -5.01 32.33 -26.38
C LYS A 245 -4.87 32.35 -24.85
N TYR A 246 -4.54 31.21 -24.23
CA TYR A 246 -4.43 31.12 -22.78
C TYR A 246 -3.11 31.69 -22.27
N ARG A 247 -2.00 31.33 -22.93
CA ARG A 247 -0.64 31.79 -22.62
C ARG A 247 0.19 31.98 -23.88
N PRO A 248 0.05 33.12 -24.58
CA PRO A 248 0.78 33.37 -25.81
C PRO A 248 2.30 33.28 -25.64
N GLU A 249 2.83 33.72 -24.50
CA GLU A 249 4.27 33.68 -24.19
C GLU A 249 4.85 32.26 -24.11
N VAL A 250 3.99 31.27 -23.85
CA VAL A 250 4.37 29.85 -23.83
C VAL A 250 4.08 29.20 -25.18
N HIS A 251 2.90 29.44 -25.77
CA HIS A 251 2.41 28.68 -26.92
C HIS A 251 2.73 29.26 -28.30
N CYS A 252 3.00 30.57 -28.40
CA CYS A 252 3.39 31.17 -29.69
C CYS A 252 4.66 30.55 -30.28
N PRO A 253 5.74 30.31 -29.51
CA PRO A 253 6.91 29.58 -30.00
C PRO A 253 6.57 28.21 -30.62
N HIS A 254 5.60 27.48 -30.05
CA HIS A 254 5.22 26.14 -30.50
C HIS A 254 4.64 26.15 -31.92
N ILE A 255 3.86 27.18 -32.26
CA ILE A 255 3.26 27.32 -33.59
C ILE A 255 4.13 28.11 -34.59
N GLY A 256 5.28 28.61 -34.13
CA GLY A 256 6.25 29.37 -34.91
C GLY A 256 7.24 28.51 -35.71
N PRO A 257 8.19 29.15 -36.42
CA PRO A 257 9.22 28.45 -37.18
C PRO A 257 10.16 27.59 -36.33
N THR A 258 10.41 27.99 -35.08
CA THR A 258 11.31 27.24 -34.18
C THR A 258 10.65 26.01 -33.57
N GLY A 259 9.31 25.98 -33.52
CA GLY A 259 8.55 24.93 -32.82
C GLY A 259 8.65 24.97 -31.29
N GLY A 260 9.37 25.94 -30.73
CA GLY A 260 9.66 26.03 -29.30
C GLY A 260 10.35 24.76 -28.78
N ASP A 261 9.83 24.19 -27.70
CA ASP A 261 10.24 22.90 -27.14
C ASP A 261 9.24 21.77 -27.45
N MET A 262 8.11 22.09 -28.07
CA MET A 262 7.04 21.13 -28.35
C MET A 262 7.11 20.56 -29.77
N CYS A 263 7.07 21.41 -30.80
CA CYS A 263 6.99 20.99 -32.21
C CYS A 263 8.37 20.93 -32.87
N ILE A 264 9.22 20.04 -32.37
CA ILE A 264 10.61 19.86 -32.80
C ILE A 264 10.86 18.46 -33.33
N ALA A 265 11.95 18.28 -34.09
CA ALA A 265 12.38 16.95 -34.50
C ALA A 265 12.84 16.14 -33.27
N ARG A 266 12.36 14.91 -33.14
CA ARG A 266 12.71 14.02 -32.04
C ARG A 266 13.29 12.71 -32.53
N ASP A 267 14.22 12.17 -31.75
CA ASP A 267 14.76 10.83 -31.99
C ASP A 267 13.85 9.77 -31.37
N TYR A 268 13.52 8.75 -32.17
CA TYR A 268 12.62 7.67 -31.75
C TYR A 268 13.16 6.89 -30.54
N VAL A 269 14.47 6.58 -30.52
CA VAL A 269 15.07 5.78 -29.44
C VAL A 269 15.04 6.60 -28.16
N GLN A 270 15.48 7.85 -28.23
CA GLN A 270 15.47 8.75 -27.08
C GLN A 270 14.07 8.91 -26.47
N VAL A 271 13.05 9.20 -27.30
CA VAL A 271 11.67 9.37 -26.81
C VAL A 271 11.11 8.08 -26.21
N THR A 272 11.49 6.92 -26.75
CA THR A 272 11.03 5.62 -26.26
C THR A 272 11.69 5.21 -24.94
N GLU A 273 12.98 5.51 -24.78
CA GLU A 273 13.75 5.16 -23.58
C GLU A 273 13.54 6.13 -22.42
N ASP A 274 13.05 7.35 -22.70
CA ASP A 274 12.83 8.36 -21.68
C ASP A 274 11.65 8.00 -20.73
N MET A 275 11.93 8.02 -19.43
CA MET A 275 10.94 7.84 -18.36
C MET A 275 10.75 9.19 -17.67
N PRO A 276 9.75 10.00 -18.07
CA PRO A 276 9.61 11.36 -17.58
C PRO A 276 9.02 11.46 -16.17
N PHE A 277 8.53 10.36 -15.61
CA PHE A 277 7.79 10.36 -14.35
C PHE A 277 8.72 10.34 -13.14
N ASN A 278 8.44 11.20 -12.15
CA ASN A 278 9.14 11.21 -10.86
C ASN A 278 8.93 9.92 -10.05
N ILE A 279 7.82 9.22 -10.30
CA ILE A 279 7.50 7.91 -9.74
C ILE A 279 7.16 6.93 -10.86
N THR A 280 7.56 5.66 -10.71
CA THR A 280 7.15 4.62 -11.65
C THR A 280 5.64 4.43 -11.56
N LEU A 281 4.96 4.21 -12.69
CA LEU A 281 3.53 3.84 -12.72
C LEU A 281 3.34 2.35 -12.39
N LEU A 282 4.19 1.82 -11.50
CA LEU A 282 4.15 0.47 -10.99
C LEU A 282 3.47 0.49 -9.63
N SER A 283 2.39 -0.25 -9.53
CA SER A 283 1.46 -0.14 -8.40
C SER A 283 1.97 -0.76 -7.09
N TYR A 284 2.91 -1.70 -7.14
CA TYR A 284 3.58 -2.19 -5.92
C TYR A 284 4.52 -1.14 -5.31
N ASN A 285 4.77 -0.01 -6.00
CA ASN A 285 5.76 0.98 -5.59
C ASN A 285 5.21 2.05 -4.62
N ALA A 286 4.00 1.85 -4.08
CA ALA A 286 3.27 2.81 -3.23
C ALA A 286 3.98 3.24 -1.94
N SER A 287 5.15 2.67 -1.62
CA SER A 287 5.96 3.07 -0.47
C SER A 287 7.47 3.14 -0.72
N TYR A 288 7.95 2.83 -1.93
CA TYR A 288 9.39 2.78 -2.18
C TYR A 288 9.84 4.06 -2.88
N ASN A 289 10.40 4.99 -2.12
CA ASN A 289 11.28 5.97 -2.72
C ASN A 289 12.67 5.34 -2.94
N ALA A 290 13.48 5.95 -3.81
CA ALA A 290 14.83 5.47 -4.09
C ALA A 290 15.77 5.44 -2.86
N LEU A 291 15.44 6.16 -1.78
CA LEU A 291 16.24 6.19 -0.54
C LEU A 291 16.05 4.91 0.28
N ASP A 292 14.83 4.36 0.32
CA ASP A 292 14.50 3.16 1.11
C ASP A 292 15.12 1.89 0.50
N MET A 293 15.27 1.88 -0.81
CA MET A 293 15.85 0.77 -1.58
C MET A 293 17.37 0.87 -1.75
N LYS A 294 17.98 1.99 -1.36
CA LYS A 294 19.40 2.32 -1.63
C LYS A 294 20.41 1.25 -1.20
N ASN A 295 20.08 0.44 -0.19
CA ASN A 295 20.95 -0.60 0.35
C ASN A 295 20.40 -2.02 0.15
N ILE A 296 19.36 -2.20 -0.67
CA ILE A 296 18.74 -3.50 -0.96
C ILE A 296 19.20 -3.96 -2.35
N PRO A 297 19.86 -5.13 -2.48
CA PRO A 297 20.29 -5.65 -3.78
C PRO A 297 19.12 -5.90 -4.74
N ASP A 298 19.30 -5.67 -6.04
CA ASP A 298 18.26 -5.78 -7.09
C ASP A 298 17.46 -7.11 -7.03
N HIS A 299 18.14 -8.25 -6.88
CA HIS A 299 17.47 -9.56 -6.75
C HIS A 299 16.52 -9.65 -5.55
N ASN A 300 16.80 -8.94 -4.45
CA ASN A 300 15.89 -8.87 -3.31
C ASN A 300 14.74 -7.91 -3.57
N GLN A 301 14.92 -6.92 -4.44
CA GLN A 301 13.83 -6.04 -4.86
C GLN A 301 12.81 -6.85 -5.66
N ASP A 302 13.24 -7.69 -6.61
CA ASP A 302 12.37 -8.60 -7.36
C ASP A 302 11.58 -9.56 -6.45
N GLU A 303 12.24 -10.11 -5.43
CA GLU A 303 11.59 -10.95 -4.41
C GLU A 303 10.60 -10.17 -3.55
N LEU A 304 10.89 -8.91 -3.22
CA LEU A 304 9.94 -8.02 -2.56
C LEU A 304 8.72 -7.82 -3.44
N VAL A 305 8.88 -7.57 -4.75
CA VAL A 305 7.75 -7.49 -5.69
C VAL A 305 6.89 -8.76 -5.65
N ALA A 306 7.49 -9.94 -5.58
CA ALA A 306 6.75 -11.19 -5.46
C ALA A 306 5.97 -11.31 -4.13
N ILE A 307 6.54 -10.85 -3.02
CA ILE A 307 5.86 -10.78 -1.70
C ILE A 307 4.70 -9.79 -1.75
N GLU A 308 4.88 -8.68 -2.47
CA GLU A 308 3.96 -7.54 -2.52
C GLU A 308 2.73 -7.80 -3.38
N THR A 309 2.94 -8.50 -4.49
CA THR A 309 1.94 -8.90 -5.48
C THR A 309 1.31 -10.24 -5.14
N GLU A 310 1.64 -10.81 -3.98
CA GLU A 310 0.96 -11.99 -3.43
C GLU A 310 -0.52 -11.65 -3.21
N ILE A 311 -1.37 -12.05 -4.16
CA ILE A 311 -2.82 -11.93 -4.02
C ILE A 311 -3.25 -12.78 -2.83
N VAL A 312 -3.52 -12.12 -1.69
CA VAL A 312 -4.11 -12.78 -0.53
C VAL A 312 -5.58 -13.01 -0.83
N TYR A 313 -5.89 -14.16 -1.43
CA TYR A 313 -7.28 -14.57 -1.61
C TYR A 313 -7.94 -14.72 -0.23
N MET A 314 -8.90 -13.85 0.08
CA MET A 314 -9.84 -14.05 1.19
C MET A 314 -10.86 -15.10 0.78
N THR A 315 -10.47 -16.37 0.63
CA THR A 315 -11.43 -17.49 0.47
C THR A 315 -12.16 -17.81 1.78
N THR A 316 -12.47 -16.79 2.59
CA THR A 316 -13.56 -16.90 3.53
C THR A 316 -14.11 -15.54 3.94
N VAL A 317 -15.30 -15.27 3.43
CA VAL A 317 -16.48 -14.74 4.11
C VAL A 317 -16.24 -13.79 5.28
N ALA A 318 -16.92 -12.64 5.19
CA ALA A 318 -17.06 -11.47 6.07
C ALA A 318 -17.22 -11.67 7.60
N PHE A 319 -16.91 -12.84 8.18
CA PHE A 319 -16.93 -13.09 9.62
C PHE A 319 -15.73 -13.90 10.16
N TYR A 320 -15.18 -14.90 9.44
CA TYR A 320 -14.01 -15.69 9.88
C TYR A 320 -13.34 -16.45 8.73
N SER A 321 -12.01 -16.62 8.76
CA SER A 321 -11.30 -17.46 7.79
C SER A 321 -11.51 -18.97 8.03
N VAL A 322 -11.81 -19.74 6.99
CA VAL A 322 -11.88 -21.23 6.96
C VAL A 322 -10.57 -21.77 7.51
N SER A 323 -9.44 -21.17 7.14
CA SER A 323 -8.12 -21.50 7.67
C SER A 323 -8.05 -21.30 9.19
N CYS A 324 -8.63 -20.23 9.74
CA CYS A 324 -8.71 -20.02 11.19
C CYS A 324 -9.57 -21.10 11.86
N VAL A 325 -10.74 -21.43 11.31
CA VAL A 325 -11.61 -22.49 11.88
C VAL A 325 -10.91 -23.85 11.86
N ILE A 326 -10.32 -24.24 10.73
CA ILE A 326 -9.58 -25.50 10.59
C ILE A 326 -8.41 -25.52 11.58
N TYR A 327 -7.68 -24.41 11.71
CA TYR A 327 -6.55 -24.34 12.62
C TYR A 327 -6.98 -24.47 14.08
N MET A 328 -8.05 -23.79 14.51
CA MET A 328 -8.59 -23.92 15.87
C MET A 328 -9.10 -25.33 16.16
N LEU A 329 -9.73 -26.00 15.16
CA LEU A 329 -10.14 -27.39 15.27
C LEU A 329 -8.93 -28.33 15.42
N LEU A 330 -7.86 -28.09 14.65
CA LEU A 330 -6.61 -28.85 14.77
C LEU A 330 -6.01 -28.72 16.17
N LEU A 331 -5.94 -27.50 16.72
CA LEU A 331 -5.47 -27.25 18.08
C LEU A 331 -6.31 -28.02 19.12
N TYR A 332 -7.64 -28.02 18.96
CA TYR A 332 -8.52 -28.78 19.83
C TYR A 332 -8.28 -30.29 19.75
N VAL A 333 -8.15 -30.85 18.53
CA VAL A 333 -7.86 -32.27 18.32
C VAL A 333 -6.51 -32.65 18.93
N LEU A 334 -5.48 -31.83 18.75
CA LEU A 334 -4.16 -32.02 19.37
C LEU A 334 -4.25 -32.00 20.90
N ALA A 335 -5.02 -31.07 21.48
CA ALA A 335 -5.26 -31.02 22.92
C ALA A 335 -5.91 -32.32 23.43
N LYS A 336 -6.91 -32.84 22.71
CA LYS A 336 -7.57 -34.11 23.04
C LYS A 336 -6.66 -35.31 22.90
N ALA A 337 -5.78 -35.33 21.89
CA ALA A 337 -4.77 -36.37 21.77
C ALA A 337 -3.80 -36.36 22.96
N VAL A 338 -3.35 -35.19 23.40
CA VAL A 338 -2.49 -35.03 24.59
C VAL A 338 -3.22 -35.44 25.87
N GLU A 339 -4.48 -35.02 26.06
CA GLU A 339 -5.32 -35.46 27.19
C GLU A 339 -5.41 -36.99 27.25
N PHE A 340 -5.67 -37.64 26.10
CA PHE A 340 -5.78 -39.08 25.99
C PHE A 340 -4.45 -39.78 26.34
N LEU A 341 -3.33 -39.29 25.80
CA LEU A 341 -2.01 -39.82 26.11
C LEU A 341 -1.68 -39.68 27.61
N PHE A 342 -1.96 -38.53 28.22
CA PHE A 342 -1.74 -38.37 29.65
C PHE A 342 -2.64 -39.27 30.49
N GLY A 343 -3.92 -39.40 30.15
CA GLY A 343 -4.84 -40.31 30.85
C GLY A 343 -4.41 -41.77 30.76
N ARG A 344 -3.74 -42.16 29.66
CA ARG A 344 -3.25 -43.53 29.46
C ARG A 344 -1.92 -43.81 30.14
N TYR A 345 -0.99 -42.85 30.14
CA TYR A 345 0.40 -43.10 30.49
C TYR A 345 0.89 -42.38 31.76
N SER A 346 0.12 -41.45 32.33
CA SER A 346 0.51 -40.68 33.50
C SER A 346 -0.44 -40.88 34.68
N LEU A 347 0.02 -41.64 35.69
CA LEU A 347 -0.71 -41.81 36.95
C LEU A 347 -0.90 -40.47 37.68
N SER A 348 0.14 -39.62 37.68
CA SER A 348 0.10 -38.29 38.30
C SER A 348 -0.94 -37.38 37.65
N TYR A 349 -1.23 -37.54 36.36
CA TYR A 349 -2.22 -36.69 35.67
C TYR A 349 -3.65 -36.97 36.13
N GLY A 350 -3.98 -38.25 36.36
CA GLY A 350 -5.32 -38.65 36.81
C GLY A 350 -5.71 -38.10 38.18
N THR A 351 -4.73 -37.80 39.04
CA THR A 351 -4.95 -37.27 40.40
C THR A 351 -4.98 -35.75 40.47
N MET A 352 -4.66 -35.05 39.37
CA MET A 352 -4.69 -33.58 39.32
C MET A 352 -6.11 -33.03 39.25
N SER A 353 -6.29 -31.80 39.74
CA SER A 353 -7.50 -31.02 39.46
C SER A 353 -7.65 -30.77 37.96
N ILE A 354 -8.89 -30.63 37.49
CA ILE A 354 -9.20 -30.35 36.07
C ILE A 354 -8.46 -29.11 35.54
N THR A 355 -8.26 -28.10 36.39
CA THR A 355 -7.49 -26.90 36.04
C THR A 355 -6.03 -27.24 35.77
N ASN A 356 -5.41 -28.06 36.61
CA ASN A 356 -4.03 -28.48 36.44
C ASN A 356 -3.85 -29.46 35.28
N GLN A 357 -4.85 -30.32 35.02
CA GLN A 357 -4.88 -31.20 33.85
C GLN A 357 -4.85 -30.39 32.55
N ARG A 358 -5.79 -29.45 32.36
CA ARG A 358 -5.83 -28.60 31.18
C ARG A 358 -4.55 -27.77 31.01
N ASN A 359 -4.05 -27.21 32.11
CA ASN A 359 -2.80 -26.45 32.04
C ASN A 359 -1.60 -27.34 31.63
N SER A 360 -1.53 -28.60 32.05
CA SER A 360 -0.48 -29.55 31.61
C SER A 360 -0.59 -29.87 30.12
N VAL A 361 -1.82 -30.04 29.60
CA VAL A 361 -2.07 -30.21 28.16
C VAL A 361 -1.55 -29.02 27.37
N THR A 362 -1.88 -27.79 27.80
CA THR A 362 -1.39 -26.59 27.12
C THR A 362 0.13 -26.44 27.18
N TYR A 363 0.81 -26.93 28.23
CA TYR A 363 2.28 -26.90 28.26
C TYR A 363 2.89 -27.79 27.20
N VAL A 364 2.34 -28.98 26.97
CA VAL A 364 2.79 -29.87 25.88
C VAL A 364 2.56 -29.21 24.53
N MET A 365 1.36 -28.67 24.30
CA MET A 365 1.05 -27.95 23.06
C MET A 365 2.01 -26.78 22.85
N ALA A 366 2.26 -25.97 23.88
CA ALA A 366 3.17 -24.86 23.81
C ALA A 366 4.60 -25.30 23.49
N ILE A 367 5.12 -26.37 24.09
CA ILE A 367 6.47 -26.90 23.78
C ILE A 367 6.60 -27.22 22.28
N PHE A 368 5.66 -27.98 21.73
CA PHE A 368 5.75 -28.43 20.34
C PHE A 368 5.45 -27.32 19.33
N LEU A 369 4.38 -26.56 19.53
CA LEU A 369 3.96 -25.53 18.57
C LEU A 369 4.90 -24.32 18.58
N THR A 370 5.32 -23.85 19.76
CA THR A 370 6.32 -22.76 19.82
C THR A 370 7.71 -23.23 19.38
N GLY A 371 8.05 -24.51 19.56
CA GLY A 371 9.30 -25.10 19.04
C GLY A 371 9.32 -25.20 17.51
N GLY A 372 8.19 -25.60 16.91
CA GLY A 372 8.00 -25.53 15.46
C GLY A 372 8.09 -24.09 14.95
N ALA A 373 7.38 -23.16 15.60
CA ALA A 373 7.43 -21.73 15.29
C ALA A 373 8.87 -21.17 15.40
N LEU A 374 9.64 -21.53 16.44
CA LEU A 374 11.04 -21.14 16.56
C LEU A 374 11.90 -21.64 15.40
N THR A 375 11.63 -22.85 14.89
CA THR A 375 12.39 -23.43 13.77
C THR A 375 12.12 -22.66 12.48
N LEU A 376 10.84 -22.35 12.20
CA LEU A 376 10.44 -21.51 11.07
C LEU A 376 11.08 -20.12 11.15
N GLN A 377 11.08 -19.54 12.35
CA GLN A 377 11.69 -18.25 12.63
C GLN A 377 13.21 -18.25 12.40
N LEU A 378 13.93 -19.26 12.88
CA LEU A 378 15.37 -19.38 12.61
C LEU A 378 15.67 -19.49 11.11
N ILE A 379 14.79 -20.13 10.33
CA ILE A 379 14.89 -20.17 8.85
C ILE A 379 14.63 -18.79 8.24
N SER A 380 13.70 -17.98 8.78
CA SER A 380 13.41 -16.63 8.31
C SER A 380 14.39 -15.56 8.81
N SER A 381 15.25 -15.86 9.79
CA SER A 381 16.24 -14.91 10.35
C SER A 381 17.14 -14.15 9.36
N PRO A 382 17.41 -14.59 8.10
CA PRO A 382 18.09 -13.75 7.12
C PRO A 382 17.42 -12.39 6.86
N VAL A 383 16.11 -12.24 7.11
CA VAL A 383 15.41 -10.94 7.00
C VAL A 383 16.00 -9.85 7.91
N LEU A 384 16.67 -10.24 9.00
CA LEU A 384 17.38 -9.32 9.90
C LEU A 384 18.61 -8.66 9.25
N ASN A 385 19.12 -9.25 8.17
CA ASN A 385 20.26 -8.76 7.40
C ASN A 385 19.82 -8.23 6.02
N ASN A 386 18.60 -7.70 5.92
CA ASN A 386 17.99 -7.19 4.68
C ASN A 386 17.94 -8.21 3.52
N ARG A 387 17.88 -9.51 3.85
CA ARG A 387 17.69 -10.59 2.87
C ARG A 387 16.22 -11.02 2.91
N TYR A 388 15.42 -10.36 2.11
CA TYR A 388 14.00 -10.63 1.97
C TYR A 388 13.79 -11.63 0.83
N THR A 389 13.21 -12.78 1.15
CA THR A 389 12.81 -13.78 0.16
C THR A 389 11.36 -14.17 0.40
N PHE A 390 10.66 -14.57 -0.65
CA PHE A 390 9.27 -15.00 -0.55
C PHE A 390 9.09 -16.12 0.49
N ALA A 391 10.00 -17.09 0.48
CA ALA A 391 10.00 -18.20 1.44
C ALA A 391 10.18 -17.72 2.89
N ALA A 392 11.15 -16.84 3.16
CA ALA A 392 11.39 -16.32 4.51
C ALA A 392 10.18 -15.52 5.03
N SER A 393 9.56 -14.71 4.17
CA SER A 393 8.32 -13.99 4.46
C SER A 393 7.18 -14.95 4.85
N GLY A 394 6.97 -15.99 4.05
CA GLY A 394 5.95 -17.01 4.30
C GLY A 394 6.16 -17.74 5.64
N MET A 395 7.41 -18.10 5.97
CA MET A 395 7.74 -18.75 7.25
C MET A 395 7.48 -17.83 8.45
N LEU A 396 7.76 -16.53 8.31
CA LEU A 396 7.48 -15.54 9.35
C LEU A 396 5.97 -15.33 9.55
N LYS A 397 5.20 -15.20 8.46
CA LYS A 397 3.72 -15.12 8.52
C LYS A 397 3.13 -16.38 9.18
N LEU A 398 3.64 -17.56 8.83
CA LEU A 398 3.21 -18.83 9.45
C LEU A 398 3.57 -18.89 10.94
N THR A 399 4.75 -18.44 11.33
CA THR A 399 5.18 -18.32 12.73
C THR A 399 4.21 -17.46 13.53
N ALA A 400 3.90 -16.26 13.01
CA ALA A 400 2.94 -15.34 13.62
C ALA A 400 1.54 -15.96 13.80
N LEU A 401 1.06 -16.70 12.78
CA LEU A 401 -0.22 -17.41 12.83
C LEU A 401 -0.23 -18.51 13.90
N VAL A 402 0.83 -19.32 13.97
CA VAL A 402 0.95 -20.41 14.93
C VAL A 402 0.92 -19.89 16.37
N ILE A 403 1.67 -18.82 16.65
CA ILE A 403 1.70 -18.21 17.98
C ILE A 403 0.35 -17.58 18.34
N SER A 404 -0.23 -16.81 17.42
CA SER A 404 -1.52 -16.13 17.66
C SER A 404 -2.65 -17.11 17.93
N GLY A 405 -2.79 -18.16 17.10
CA GLY A 405 -3.85 -19.15 17.32
C GLY A 405 -3.61 -20.01 18.56
N LEU A 406 -2.36 -20.35 18.90
CA LEU A 406 -2.06 -21.01 20.18
C LEU A 406 -2.50 -20.15 21.37
N TYR A 407 -2.22 -18.84 21.36
CA TYR A 407 -2.57 -17.96 22.46
C TYR A 407 -4.08 -17.76 22.59
N ILE A 408 -4.80 -17.61 21.48
CA ILE A 408 -6.28 -17.59 21.45
C ILE A 408 -6.84 -18.92 21.99
N PHE A 409 -6.26 -20.05 21.58
CA PHE A 409 -6.65 -21.35 22.09
C PHE A 409 -6.40 -21.47 23.60
N GLU A 410 -5.25 -21.03 24.12
CA GLU A 410 -4.99 -21.06 25.56
C GLU A 410 -5.98 -20.22 26.37
N LEU A 411 -6.35 -19.03 25.86
CA LEU A 411 -7.33 -18.14 26.49
C LEU A 411 -8.71 -18.78 26.63
N THR A 412 -9.10 -19.63 25.67
CA THR A 412 -10.42 -20.28 25.63
C THR A 412 -10.42 -21.66 26.29
N TYR A 413 -9.31 -22.40 26.21
CA TYR A 413 -9.21 -23.76 26.71
C TYR A 413 -8.90 -23.83 28.21
N ARG A 414 -8.07 -22.92 28.75
CA ARG A 414 -7.73 -22.91 30.19
C ARG A 414 -8.90 -22.40 31.03
N ILE A 415 -9.14 -23.03 32.17
CA ILE A 415 -10.24 -22.68 33.09
C ILE A 415 -9.95 -21.39 33.85
N SER A 416 -8.69 -21.17 34.23
CA SER A 416 -8.26 -19.96 34.92
C SER A 416 -6.87 -19.57 34.47
N MET A 417 -6.67 -18.26 34.31
CA MET A 417 -5.40 -17.66 33.93
C MET A 417 -5.12 -16.47 34.84
N ARG A 418 -3.86 -16.31 35.25
CA ARG A 418 -3.45 -15.14 36.05
C ARG A 418 -3.36 -13.91 35.15
N TRP A 419 -3.71 -12.74 35.69
CA TRP A 419 -3.68 -11.46 34.97
C TRP A 419 -2.39 -11.23 34.16
N PRO A 420 -1.17 -11.43 34.70
CA PRO A 420 0.04 -11.17 33.91
C PRO A 420 0.17 -12.04 32.66
N LEU A 421 -0.30 -13.29 32.71
CA LEU A 421 -0.26 -14.19 31.56
C LEU A 421 -1.35 -13.84 30.54
N MET A 422 -2.53 -13.41 31.00
CA MET A 422 -3.59 -12.95 30.10
C MET A 422 -3.19 -11.65 29.38
N THR A 423 -2.58 -10.70 30.11
CA THR A 423 -2.02 -9.48 29.53
C THR A 423 -0.94 -9.80 28.52
N HIS A 424 -0.03 -10.73 28.84
CA HIS A 424 1.01 -11.19 27.90
C HIS A 424 0.41 -11.70 26.58
N HIS A 425 -0.58 -12.59 26.66
CA HIS A 425 -1.23 -13.16 25.47
C HIS A 425 -1.94 -12.10 24.63
N PHE A 426 -2.71 -11.22 25.27
CA PHE A 426 -3.43 -10.15 24.59
C PHE A 426 -2.48 -9.16 23.90
N CYS A 427 -1.45 -8.69 24.61
CA CYS A 427 -0.46 -7.76 24.06
C CYS A 427 0.35 -8.39 22.93
N THR A 428 0.67 -9.68 23.01
CA THR A 428 1.34 -10.43 21.95
C THR A 428 0.50 -10.49 20.68
N ILE A 429 -0.76 -10.93 20.81
CA ILE A 429 -1.67 -11.03 19.66
C ILE A 429 -1.87 -9.64 19.04
N PHE A 430 -2.10 -8.62 19.87
CA PHE A 430 -2.28 -7.25 19.40
C PHE A 430 -1.03 -6.71 18.69
N ALA A 431 0.18 -6.97 19.21
CA ALA A 431 1.43 -6.56 18.56
C ALA A 431 1.63 -7.26 17.21
N ILE A 432 1.33 -8.56 17.12
CA ILE A 432 1.41 -9.32 15.86
C ILE A 432 0.43 -8.75 14.82
N VAL A 433 -0.83 -8.54 15.21
CA VAL A 433 -1.84 -7.96 14.32
C VAL A 433 -1.42 -6.57 13.87
N LEU A 434 -0.96 -5.72 14.79
CA LEU A 434 -0.47 -4.39 14.48
C LEU A 434 0.67 -4.42 13.46
N LEU A 435 1.71 -5.23 13.69
CA LEU A 435 2.87 -5.32 12.80
C LEU A 435 2.50 -5.87 11.42
N LEU A 436 1.63 -6.88 11.35
CA LEU A 436 1.15 -7.43 10.08
C LEU A 436 0.27 -6.42 9.32
N SER A 437 -0.62 -5.73 10.03
CA SER A 437 -1.44 -4.67 9.45
C SER A 437 -0.57 -3.57 8.88
N VAL A 438 0.38 -3.04 9.65
CA VAL A 438 1.28 -1.98 9.18
C VAL A 438 2.13 -2.47 8.04
N LEU A 439 2.68 -3.68 8.10
CA LEU A 439 3.42 -4.25 6.98
C LEU A 439 2.54 -4.32 5.72
N SER A 440 1.27 -4.70 5.85
CA SER A 440 0.32 -4.76 4.73
C SER A 440 -0.01 -3.37 4.15
N TYR A 441 0.02 -2.32 4.97
CA TYR A 441 -0.34 -0.96 4.55
C TYR A 441 0.86 -0.16 4.06
N THR A 442 1.94 -0.14 4.85
CA THR A 442 3.15 0.63 4.56
C THR A 442 4.13 -0.09 3.64
N ARG A 443 3.99 -1.42 3.49
CA ARG A 443 4.90 -2.28 2.72
C ARG A 443 6.40 -2.16 3.09
N HIS A 444 6.72 -1.51 4.22
CA HIS A 444 8.10 -1.25 4.59
C HIS A 444 8.83 -2.54 5.03
N PRO A 445 9.90 -2.97 4.34
CA PRO A 445 10.48 -4.31 4.55
C PRO A 445 11.15 -4.48 5.92
N ALA A 446 11.63 -3.39 6.54
CA ALA A 446 12.18 -3.46 7.90
C ALA A 446 11.15 -3.88 8.96
N LEU A 447 9.83 -3.75 8.70
CA LEU A 447 8.80 -4.25 9.62
C LEU A 447 8.81 -5.77 9.72
N MET A 448 9.23 -6.48 8.67
CA MET A 448 9.46 -7.93 8.74
C MET A 448 10.58 -8.25 9.71
N GLY A 449 11.68 -7.48 9.68
CA GLY A 449 12.76 -7.60 10.64
C GLY A 449 12.32 -7.32 12.08
N ALA A 450 11.51 -6.27 12.29
CA ALA A 450 10.93 -5.98 13.59
C ALA A 450 10.01 -7.10 14.10
N GLY A 451 9.14 -7.65 13.23
CA GLY A 451 8.29 -8.79 13.55
C GLY A 451 9.07 -10.06 13.88
N GLU A 452 10.13 -10.34 13.12
CA GLU A 452 11.07 -11.43 13.36
C GLU A 452 11.74 -11.30 14.74
N ILE A 453 12.28 -10.13 15.11
CA ILE A 453 12.87 -9.92 16.44
C ILE A 453 11.82 -10.09 17.54
N TRP A 454 10.63 -9.50 17.31
CA TRP A 454 9.55 -9.51 18.27
C TRP A 454 9.11 -10.94 18.61
N LEU A 455 8.91 -11.79 17.60
CA LEU A 455 8.40 -13.17 17.79
C LEU A 455 9.33 -14.04 18.63
N PHE A 456 10.63 -13.72 18.71
CA PHE A 456 11.57 -14.46 19.56
C PHE A 456 11.22 -14.33 21.05
N GLN A 457 10.49 -13.29 21.44
CA GLN A 457 9.99 -13.14 22.81
C GLN A 457 8.93 -14.20 23.16
N ALA A 458 8.16 -14.68 22.17
CA ALA A 458 7.13 -15.69 22.34
C ALA A 458 7.62 -17.12 22.06
N THR A 459 8.61 -17.30 21.19
CA THR A 459 9.11 -18.61 20.74
C THR A 459 10.31 -19.13 21.53
N THR A 460 10.73 -18.49 22.63
CA THR A 460 11.90 -18.93 23.42
C THR A 460 11.57 -19.38 24.85
N GLU A 461 10.33 -19.81 25.08
CA GLU A 461 9.81 -20.20 26.40
C GLU A 461 9.74 -21.71 26.66
N GLN A 462 10.26 -22.55 25.76
CA GLN A 462 10.10 -24.01 25.84
C GLN A 462 10.61 -24.59 27.17
N SER A 463 11.75 -24.08 27.66
CA SER A 463 12.33 -24.51 28.95
C SER A 463 11.39 -24.24 30.13
N VAL A 464 10.63 -23.15 30.10
CA VAL A 464 9.64 -22.77 31.12
C VAL A 464 8.50 -23.77 31.11
N PHE A 465 7.94 -24.08 29.94
CA PHE A 465 6.87 -25.05 29.82
C PHE A 465 7.30 -26.47 30.23
N VAL A 466 8.52 -26.89 29.88
CA VAL A 466 9.09 -28.17 30.33
C VAL A 466 9.22 -28.20 31.85
N GLY A 467 9.78 -27.16 32.46
CA GLY A 467 9.94 -27.08 33.92
C GLY A 467 8.60 -27.12 34.67
N LEU A 468 7.61 -26.39 34.18
CA LEU A 468 6.26 -26.37 34.76
C LEU A 468 5.52 -27.71 34.57
N LEU A 469 5.73 -28.37 33.43
CA LEU A 469 5.17 -29.69 33.18
C LEU A 469 5.78 -30.74 34.11
N MET A 470 7.11 -30.75 34.26
CA MET A 470 7.82 -31.62 35.21
C MET A 470 7.36 -31.39 36.64
N TYR A 471 7.15 -30.13 37.03
CA TYR A 471 6.62 -29.77 38.35
C TYR A 471 5.23 -30.35 38.60
N ARG A 472 4.34 -30.32 37.60
CA ARG A 472 2.99 -30.85 37.77
C ARG A 472 2.95 -32.36 37.76
N LEU A 473 3.68 -33.01 36.85
CA LEU A 473 3.72 -34.47 36.73
C LEU A 473 4.46 -35.17 37.88
N ASP A 474 4.89 -34.41 38.89
CA ASP A 474 5.66 -34.88 40.04
C ASP A 474 6.94 -35.62 39.62
N CYS A 475 7.61 -35.08 38.59
CA CYS A 475 8.92 -35.57 38.18
C CYS A 475 9.97 -35.30 39.26
N SER A 476 11.07 -36.07 39.25
CA SER A 476 12.19 -35.98 40.20
C SER A 476 12.46 -34.54 40.69
N PRO A 477 12.27 -34.24 41.99
CA PRO A 477 12.35 -32.88 42.53
C PRO A 477 13.67 -32.16 42.20
N LYS A 478 14.79 -32.90 42.22
CA LYS A 478 16.11 -32.38 41.85
C LYS A 478 16.17 -31.92 40.40
N ARG A 479 15.62 -32.72 39.47
CA ARG A 479 15.60 -32.40 38.04
C ARG A 479 14.64 -31.23 37.78
N THR A 480 13.44 -31.29 38.34
CA THR A 480 12.42 -30.23 38.23
C THR A 480 12.96 -28.88 38.72
N ARG A 481 13.59 -28.84 39.89
CA ARG A 481 14.23 -27.63 40.43
C ARG A 481 15.28 -27.05 39.48
N ASN A 482 16.19 -27.90 38.98
CA ASN A 482 17.26 -27.45 38.10
C ASN A 482 16.72 -26.87 36.79
N VAL A 483 15.73 -27.53 36.19
CA VAL A 483 15.09 -27.05 34.96
C VAL A 483 14.35 -25.73 35.22
N LEU A 484 13.63 -25.59 36.33
CA LEU A 484 12.94 -24.34 36.67
C LEU A 484 13.91 -23.17 36.89
N TYR A 485 15.05 -23.39 37.56
CA TYR A 485 16.08 -22.35 37.70
C TYR A 485 16.67 -21.95 36.35
N PHE A 486 17.03 -22.92 35.51
CA PHE A 486 17.52 -22.66 34.17
C PHE A 486 16.50 -21.88 33.34
N ALA A 487 15.25 -22.33 33.34
CA ALA A 487 14.17 -21.71 32.58
C ALA A 487 13.90 -20.26 33.01
N ALA A 488 13.91 -19.99 34.32
CA ALA A 488 13.75 -18.63 34.83
C ALA A 488 14.86 -17.69 34.32
N VAL A 489 16.12 -18.15 34.36
CA VAL A 489 17.28 -17.36 33.91
C VAL A 489 17.30 -17.19 32.40
N GLN A 490 17.15 -18.28 31.64
CA GLN A 490 17.14 -18.25 30.17
C GLN A 490 16.02 -17.36 29.65
N SER A 491 14.80 -17.50 30.19
CA SER A 491 13.67 -16.69 29.77
C SER A 491 13.89 -15.21 30.06
N PHE A 492 14.44 -14.86 31.24
CA PHE A 492 14.80 -13.49 31.56
C PHE A 492 15.82 -12.89 30.59
N ILE A 493 16.93 -13.60 30.33
CA ILE A 493 18.01 -13.12 29.47
C ILE A 493 17.54 -12.94 28.03
N PHE A 494 16.89 -13.95 27.44
CA PHE A 494 16.49 -13.89 26.03
C PHE A 494 15.42 -12.82 25.80
N LYS A 495 14.42 -12.71 26.67
CA LYS A 495 13.38 -11.71 26.51
C LYS A 495 13.90 -10.29 26.68
N LEU A 496 14.78 -10.08 27.66
CA LEU A 496 15.43 -8.79 27.82
C LEU A 496 16.30 -8.44 26.60
N GLY A 497 17.07 -9.41 26.11
CA GLY A 497 17.92 -9.27 24.93
C GLY A 497 17.13 -8.94 23.66
N PHE A 498 16.07 -9.69 23.35
CA PHE A 498 15.27 -9.47 22.15
C PHE A 498 14.45 -8.19 22.20
N ALA A 499 13.96 -7.77 23.35
CA ALA A 499 13.29 -6.47 23.48
C ALA A 499 14.27 -5.30 23.34
N ALA A 500 15.46 -5.40 23.94
CA ALA A 500 16.52 -4.40 23.73
C ALA A 500 16.95 -4.35 22.25
N TYR A 501 17.06 -5.53 21.61
CA TYR A 501 17.37 -5.61 20.19
C TYR A 501 16.26 -4.99 19.33
N LEU A 502 14.99 -5.25 19.64
CA LEU A 502 13.85 -4.67 18.93
C LEU A 502 13.86 -3.13 19.02
N LEU A 503 14.10 -2.57 20.21
CA LEU A 503 14.19 -1.12 20.40
C LEU A 503 15.37 -0.52 19.63
N GLY A 504 16.52 -1.18 19.63
CA GLY A 504 17.68 -0.76 18.83
C GLY A 504 17.44 -0.84 17.33
N PHE A 505 16.80 -1.92 16.88
CA PHE A 505 16.43 -2.11 15.47
C PHE A 505 15.42 -1.06 15.03
N TRP A 506 14.37 -0.81 15.83
CA TRP A 506 13.38 0.24 15.58
C TRP A 506 14.03 1.63 15.48
N ALA A 507 14.90 1.98 16.43
CA ALA A 507 15.56 3.29 16.43
C ALA A 507 16.42 3.51 15.18
N LYS A 508 17.06 2.44 14.68
CA LYS A 508 17.95 2.50 13.51
C LYS A 508 17.20 2.43 12.18
N HIS A 509 16.14 1.62 12.09
CA HIS A 509 15.53 1.21 10.83
C HIS A 509 14.07 1.63 10.66
N LEU A 510 13.41 2.19 11.68
CA LEU A 510 11.99 2.55 11.61
C LEU A 510 11.74 3.98 12.09
N ALA A 511 12.43 4.45 13.13
CA ALA A 511 12.24 5.79 13.68
C ALA A 511 12.61 6.92 12.70
N GLN A 512 13.53 6.66 11.77
CA GLN A 512 13.94 7.63 10.75
C GLN A 512 12.86 7.88 9.68
N PHE A 513 11.81 7.05 9.64
CA PHE A 513 10.74 7.09 8.64
C PHE A 513 9.45 7.70 9.20
N HIS A 514 9.54 8.53 10.25
CA HIS A 514 8.40 9.27 10.79
C HIS A 514 8.06 10.48 9.92
N SER A 515 7.47 10.22 8.77
CA SER A 515 6.98 11.25 7.85
C SER A 515 5.55 11.70 8.19
N SER A 516 4.74 10.83 8.81
CA SER A 516 3.35 11.13 9.16
C SER A 516 3.05 10.96 10.66
N PRO A 517 1.98 11.61 11.18
CA PRO A 517 1.50 11.38 12.54
C PRO A 517 1.15 9.91 12.84
N ASN A 518 0.79 9.12 11.82
CA ASN A 518 0.47 7.70 11.99
C ASN A 518 1.72 6.87 12.26
N ASP A 519 2.82 7.18 11.58
CA ASP A 519 4.10 6.49 11.76
C ASP A 519 4.63 6.70 13.19
N ILE A 520 4.42 7.91 13.72
CA ILE A 520 4.71 8.28 15.10
C ILE A 520 3.80 7.50 16.07
N ALA A 521 2.47 7.52 15.84
CA ALA A 521 1.51 6.81 16.70
C ALA A 521 1.80 5.31 16.77
N LEU A 522 2.11 4.70 15.62
CA LEU A 522 2.51 3.31 15.53
C LEU A 522 3.78 3.02 16.33
N SER A 523 4.78 3.89 16.19
CA SER A 523 6.05 3.71 16.90
C SER A 523 5.89 3.84 18.41
N VAL A 524 5.06 4.78 18.87
CA VAL A 524 4.67 4.88 20.28
C VAL A 524 4.00 3.58 20.73
N LEU A 525 3.06 3.06 19.95
CA LEU A 525 2.35 1.83 20.28
C LEU A 525 3.30 0.62 20.38
N LEU A 526 4.24 0.47 19.43
CA LEU A 526 5.26 -0.58 19.45
C LEU A 526 6.13 -0.53 20.71
N VAL A 527 6.61 0.67 21.07
CA VAL A 527 7.45 0.87 22.26
C VAL A 527 6.65 0.58 23.53
N VAL A 528 5.43 1.09 23.64
CA VAL A 528 4.54 0.86 24.79
C VAL A 528 4.26 -0.63 24.98
N LEU A 529 3.91 -1.35 23.91
CA LEU A 529 3.68 -2.79 23.96
C LEU A 529 4.93 -3.55 24.38
N THR A 530 6.10 -3.16 23.86
CA THR A 530 7.39 -3.77 24.21
C THR A 530 7.70 -3.61 25.69
N VAL A 531 7.47 -2.43 26.26
CA VAL A 531 7.67 -2.16 27.70
C VAL A 531 6.66 -2.94 28.55
N LEU A 532 5.39 -2.97 28.15
CA LEU A 532 4.35 -3.70 28.87
C LEU A 532 4.65 -5.20 28.91
N LEU A 533 5.03 -5.78 27.77
CA LEU A 533 5.46 -7.16 27.67
C LEU A 533 6.71 -7.41 28.49
N MET A 534 7.72 -6.53 28.47
CA MET A 534 8.87 -6.66 29.36
C MET A 534 8.44 -6.83 30.83
N GLY A 535 7.49 -6.01 31.28
CA GLY A 535 6.96 -6.09 32.64
C GLY A 535 6.34 -7.45 32.98
N THR A 536 5.49 -7.99 32.10
CA THR A 536 4.88 -9.32 32.31
C THR A 536 5.95 -10.42 32.32
N GLN A 537 7.03 -10.24 31.57
CA GLN A 537 8.09 -11.23 31.43
C GLN A 537 9.06 -11.28 32.59
N VAL A 538 9.44 -10.13 33.14
CA VAL A 538 10.21 -10.05 34.39
C VAL A 538 9.43 -10.72 35.53
N TYR A 539 8.13 -10.43 35.61
CA TYR A 539 7.24 -11.10 36.58
C TYR A 539 7.19 -12.61 36.36
N GLY A 540 7.04 -13.07 35.12
CA GLY A 540 7.00 -14.49 34.76
C GLY A 540 8.27 -15.23 35.19
N ALA A 541 9.45 -14.69 34.87
CA ALA A 541 10.73 -15.26 35.28
C ALA A 541 10.86 -15.32 36.82
N GLY A 542 10.47 -14.25 37.52
CA GLY A 542 10.43 -14.22 38.98
C GLY A 542 9.50 -15.28 39.59
N ALA A 543 8.34 -15.52 38.98
CA ALA A 543 7.40 -16.54 39.42
C ALA A 543 7.96 -17.98 39.24
N VAL A 544 8.60 -18.26 38.11
CA VAL A 544 9.25 -19.56 37.83
C VAL A 544 10.41 -19.80 38.80
N TRP A 545 11.22 -18.77 39.07
CA TRP A 545 12.29 -18.81 40.06
C TRP A 545 11.75 -19.07 41.49
N GLY A 546 10.66 -18.40 41.87
CA GLY A 546 9.98 -18.61 43.15
C GLY A 546 9.49 -20.05 43.31
N LEU A 547 9.02 -20.67 42.22
CA LEU A 547 8.62 -22.07 42.21
C LEU A 547 9.82 -23.01 42.40
N ALA A 548 10.95 -22.74 41.73
CA ALA A 548 12.19 -23.49 41.92
C ALA A 548 12.67 -23.45 43.38
N LYS A 549 12.63 -22.27 44.01
CA LYS A 549 12.93 -22.09 45.44
C LYS A 549 11.97 -22.88 46.35
N LYS A 550 10.69 -22.98 45.99
CA LYS A 550 9.71 -23.77 46.75
C LYS A 550 10.06 -25.26 46.71
N VAL A 551 10.38 -25.80 45.53
CA VAL A 551 10.84 -27.20 45.38
C VAL A 551 12.12 -27.44 46.17
N ASP A 552 13.09 -26.52 46.12
CA ASP A 552 14.35 -26.64 46.87
C ASP A 552 14.14 -26.69 48.39
N ARG A 553 13.18 -25.90 48.92
CA ARG A 553 12.82 -25.93 50.35
C ARG A 553 12.19 -27.26 50.76
N PHE A 554 11.28 -27.82 49.95
CA PHE A 554 10.70 -29.14 50.21
C PHE A 554 11.76 -30.25 50.22
N MET A 555 12.75 -30.16 49.33
CA MET A 555 13.87 -31.12 49.32
C MET A 555 14.74 -31.03 50.58
N LYS A 556 14.89 -29.83 51.16
CA LYS A 556 15.71 -29.60 52.36
C LYS A 556 14.98 -29.96 53.66
N ASN A 557 13.65 -29.79 53.71
CA ASN A 557 12.82 -30.10 54.88
C ASN A 557 11.63 -31.01 54.49
N PRO A 558 11.82 -32.35 54.45
CA PRO A 558 10.79 -33.31 54.03
C PRO A 558 9.60 -33.42 55.00
N SER A 559 9.71 -32.90 56.22
CA SER A 559 8.67 -32.94 57.25
C SER A 559 7.49 -32.00 56.99
N ILE A 560 7.54 -31.16 55.95
CA ILE A 560 6.44 -30.29 55.54
C ILE A 560 5.81 -30.89 54.29
N SER A 561 4.65 -31.54 54.45
CA SER A 561 3.84 -32.08 53.36
C SER A 561 3.45 -30.97 52.36
N PRO A 562 3.52 -31.20 51.03
CA PRO A 562 3.05 -30.23 50.03
C PRO A 562 1.55 -29.94 50.09
N VAL A 563 0.78 -30.83 50.74
CA VAL A 563 -0.70 -30.82 50.74
C VAL A 563 -1.27 -29.93 51.85
N GLU A 564 -0.55 -29.70 52.95
CA GLU A 564 -1.03 -28.84 54.04
C GLU A 564 -0.81 -27.34 53.79
N SER A 565 0.25 -26.98 53.06
CA SER A 565 0.53 -25.58 52.71
C SER A 565 -0.48 -24.96 51.73
N SER A 566 -1.23 -25.77 50.95
CA SER A 566 -2.26 -25.25 50.03
C SER A 566 -3.61 -25.00 50.70
N LYS A 567 -3.87 -25.58 51.87
CA LYS A 567 -5.10 -25.36 52.65
C LYS A 567 -5.02 -24.15 53.59
N SER A 568 -3.82 -23.77 54.04
CA SER A 568 -3.65 -22.71 55.04
C SER A 568 -3.70 -21.28 54.48
N HIS A 569 -3.45 -21.06 53.18
CA HIS A 569 -3.38 -19.71 52.62
C HIS A 569 -4.64 -19.22 51.90
N SER A 570 -5.61 -20.10 51.61
CA SER A 570 -6.89 -19.70 50.99
C SER A 570 -7.87 -19.07 51.97
N THR A 571 -7.71 -19.29 53.28
CA THR A 571 -8.58 -18.71 54.32
C THR A 571 -8.03 -17.42 54.93
N LEU A 572 -6.70 -17.20 54.93
CA LEU A 572 -6.09 -16.07 55.63
C LEU A 572 -5.94 -14.78 54.80
N VAL A 573 -6.18 -14.81 53.48
CA VAL A 573 -6.03 -13.61 52.61
C VAL A 573 -7.39 -12.98 52.24
N PHE A 574 -8.51 -13.65 52.53
CA PHE A 574 -9.85 -13.10 52.24
C PHE A 574 -10.42 -12.21 53.36
N GLU A 575 -9.85 -12.24 54.57
CA GLU A 575 -10.35 -11.41 55.70
C GLU A 575 -9.71 -10.01 55.77
N GLU A 576 -8.53 -9.79 55.19
CA GLU A 576 -7.86 -8.47 55.24
C GLU A 576 -8.26 -7.52 54.10
N LEU A 577 -8.90 -7.99 53.03
CA LEU A 577 -9.31 -7.16 51.89
C LEU A 577 -10.73 -6.57 51.99
N HIS A 578 -11.41 -6.76 53.13
CA HIS A 578 -12.68 -6.08 53.45
C HIS A 578 -12.56 -4.93 54.46
N LYS A 579 -11.32 -4.53 54.79
CA LYS A 579 -11.04 -3.30 55.53
C LYS A 579 -9.95 -2.51 54.80
N VAL A 580 -10.34 -1.76 53.78
CA VAL A 580 -9.86 -0.42 53.35
C VAL A 580 -10.61 -0.05 52.07
#